data_AF-A0AA92V1T8-F1
#
_entry.id   AF-A0AA92V1T8-F1
#
_cell.length_a   1.000
_cell.length_b   1.000
_cell.length_c   1.000
_cell.angle_alpha   90.00
_cell.angle_beta   90.00
_cell.angle_gamma   90.00
#
_symmetry.space_group_name_H-M   'P 1'
#
loop_
_entity.id
_entity.type
_entity.pdbx_description
1 polymer ?
#
loop_
_entity_poly.entity_id
_entity_poly.type
_entity_poly.pdbx_seq_one_letter_code
_entity_poly.pdbx_strand_id
1 'polypeptide(L)'
;MDENFLNVLYIEHTDKIGVLKDDKEERVSIILGTDKTLVERKREGKTYLLVPLTKNHTFVCKGNSIDVDGERFDSDIFFRKDACQWIEINKEMLFKVA
;
A
#
# COMPACT_ATOMS: atom_id res chain seq x y z
N MET A 1 -12.45 -8.11 -21.23
CA MET A 1 -11.18 -8.08 -20.46
C MET A 1 -10.55 -9.45 -20.64
N ASP A 2 -9.30 -9.51 -21.07
CA ASP A 2 -8.63 -10.77 -21.45
C ASP A 2 -8.46 -11.67 -20.21
N GLU A 3 -8.87 -12.94 -20.27
CA GLU A 3 -8.76 -13.88 -19.12
C GLU A 3 -7.31 -14.06 -18.66
N ASN A 4 -6.36 -13.93 -19.59
CA ASN A 4 -4.92 -13.95 -19.27
C ASN A 4 -4.48 -12.75 -18.42
N PHE A 5 -5.14 -11.60 -18.54
CA PHE A 5 -4.81 -10.41 -17.76
C PHE A 5 -5.25 -10.56 -16.29
N LEU A 6 -6.36 -11.26 -16.05
CA LEU A 6 -6.80 -11.62 -14.70
C LEU A 6 -5.79 -12.59 -14.07
N ASN A 7 -5.36 -13.64 -14.76
CA ASN A 7 -4.40 -14.60 -14.17
C ASN A 7 -3.06 -13.99 -13.71
N VAL A 8 -2.60 -12.89 -14.32
CA VAL A 8 -1.38 -12.17 -13.86
C VAL A 8 -1.63 -11.36 -12.58
N LEU A 9 -2.85 -10.87 -12.36
CA LEU A 9 -3.26 -10.22 -11.11
C LEU A 9 -3.56 -11.23 -9.98
N TYR A 10 -3.81 -12.51 -10.33
CA TYR A 10 -4.25 -13.59 -9.44
C TYR A 10 -3.16 -14.66 -9.23
N ILE A 11 -1.91 -14.25 -9.02
CA ILE A 11 -0.90 -15.20 -8.55
C ILE A 11 -1.17 -15.46 -7.07
N GLU A 12 -1.83 -16.59 -6.77
CA GLU A 12 -1.89 -17.17 -5.42
C GLU A 12 -0.46 -17.55 -4.98
N HIS A 13 0.29 -16.58 -4.48
CA HIS A 13 1.38 -16.89 -3.57
C HIS A 13 0.74 -17.05 -2.19
N THR A 14 0.57 -18.30 -1.74
CA THR A 14 0.17 -18.72 -0.36
C THR A 14 -1.33 -18.92 -0.03
N ASP A 15 -2.20 -19.27 -0.99
CA ASP A 15 -3.67 -19.42 -0.78
C ASP A 15 -4.37 -18.12 -0.33
N LYS A 16 -3.69 -16.97 -0.45
CA LYS A 16 -4.17 -15.66 -0.02
C LYS A 16 -4.33 -14.75 -1.23
N ILE A 17 -5.56 -14.31 -1.48
CA ILE A 17 -5.89 -13.38 -2.55
C ILE A 17 -5.15 -12.05 -2.34
N GLY A 18 -4.55 -11.53 -3.41
CA GLY A 18 -3.92 -10.21 -3.42
C GLY A 18 -2.55 -10.14 -2.75
N VAL A 19 -1.94 -11.27 -2.36
CA VAL A 19 -0.57 -11.29 -1.82
C VAL A 19 0.42 -11.52 -2.94
N LEU A 20 1.29 -10.53 -3.20
CA LEU A 20 2.32 -10.59 -4.24
C LEU A 20 3.63 -11.21 -3.73
N LYS A 21 3.91 -11.04 -2.43
CA LYS A 21 5.11 -11.55 -1.77
C LYS A 21 4.80 -11.80 -0.30
N ASP A 22 5.26 -12.92 0.25
CA ASP A 22 5.17 -13.24 1.67
C ASP A 22 6.40 -14.08 2.07
N ASP A 23 7.47 -13.44 2.54
CA ASP A 23 8.69 -14.10 2.99
C ASP A 23 9.03 -13.72 4.45
N LYS A 24 10.24 -14.04 4.93
CA LYS A 24 10.65 -13.74 6.32
C LYS A 24 10.86 -12.25 6.58
N GLU A 25 11.11 -11.47 5.54
CA GLU A 25 11.46 -10.06 5.60
C GLU A 25 10.23 -9.18 5.44
N GLU A 26 9.40 -9.53 4.47
CA GLU A 26 8.39 -8.64 3.94
C GLU A 26 7.15 -9.40 3.48
N ARG A 27 5.99 -8.77 3.65
CA ARG A 27 4.77 -9.14 2.94
C ARG A 27 4.29 -7.96 2.11
N VAL A 28 4.07 -8.19 0.82
CA VAL A 28 3.54 -7.21 -0.13
C VAL A 28 2.18 -7.69 -0.59
N SER A 29 1.16 -6.86 -0.42
CA SER A 29 -0.22 -7.18 -0.82
C SER A 29 -0.87 -6.01 -1.54
N ILE A 30 -1.65 -6.27 -2.58
CA ILE A 30 -2.49 -5.26 -3.24
C ILE A 30 -3.75 -5.01 -2.41
N ILE A 31 -4.24 -3.78 -2.41
CA ILE A 31 -5.57 -3.44 -1.88
C ILE A 31 -6.57 -3.58 -3.03
N LEU A 32 -7.42 -4.60 -2.96
CA LEU A 32 -8.35 -4.93 -4.05
C LEU A 32 -9.27 -3.75 -4.40
N GLY A 33 -9.47 -3.55 -5.70
CA GLY A 33 -10.28 -2.44 -6.20
C GLY A 33 -9.55 -1.09 -6.21
N THR A 34 -8.27 -1.05 -5.83
CA THR A 34 -7.42 0.15 -5.87
C THR A 34 -6.09 -0.14 -6.56
N ASP A 35 -5.32 0.91 -6.84
CA ASP A 35 -3.93 0.83 -7.29
C ASP A 35 -2.92 0.95 -6.13
N LYS A 36 -3.40 0.88 -4.88
CA LYS A 36 -2.57 1.01 -3.68
C LYS A 36 -2.05 -0.36 -3.23
N THR A 37 -0.88 -0.34 -2.61
CA THR A 37 -0.19 -1.54 -2.12
C THR A 37 0.13 -1.41 -0.63
N LEU A 38 -0.03 -2.50 0.12
CA LEU A 38 0.41 -2.64 1.49
C LEU A 38 1.73 -3.40 1.55
N VAL A 39 2.68 -2.83 2.29
CA VAL A 39 3.99 -3.42 2.53
C VAL A 39 4.23 -3.55 4.03
N GLU A 40 4.21 -4.77 4.53
CA GLU A 40 4.59 -5.10 5.91
C GLU A 40 6.06 -5.49 5.93
N ARG A 41 6.90 -4.69 6.60
CA ARG A 41 8.30 -5.01 6.90
C ARG A 41 8.37 -5.72 8.25
N LYS A 42 8.38 -7.06 8.20
CA LYS A 42 8.29 -7.94 9.37
C LYS A 42 9.43 -7.74 10.35
N ARG A 43 10.66 -7.54 9.84
CA ARG A 43 11.83 -7.28 10.70
C ARG A 43 11.71 -5.99 11.50
N GLU A 44 11.10 -4.96 10.92
CA GLU A 44 10.96 -3.64 11.54
C GLU A 44 9.66 -3.53 12.35
N GLY A 45 8.71 -4.46 12.15
CA GLY A 45 7.36 -4.37 12.72
C GLY A 45 6.54 -3.21 12.16
N LYS A 46 6.87 -2.76 10.94
CA LYS A 46 6.29 -1.57 10.31
C LYS A 46 5.45 -1.92 9.10
N THR A 47 4.37 -1.17 8.90
CA THR A 47 3.51 -1.31 7.72
C THR A 47 3.46 0.00 6.96
N TYR A 48 3.53 -0.08 5.64
CA TYR A 48 3.48 1.06 4.75
C TYR A 48 2.34 0.90 3.75
N LEU A 49 1.63 2.00 3.52
CA LEU A 49 0.78 2.19 2.35
C LEU A 49 1.61 2.83 1.24
N LEU A 50 1.62 2.21 0.08
CA LEU A 50 2.22 2.73 -1.13
C LEU A 50 1.11 3.24 -2.04
N VAL A 51 1.18 4.53 -2.35
CA VAL A 51 0.28 5.18 -3.30
C VAL A 51 1.09 5.61 -4.52
N PRO A 52 0.76 5.15 -5.74
CA PRO A 52 1.48 5.53 -6.94
C PRO A 52 1.56 7.04 -7.14
N LEU A 53 2.72 7.56 -7.54
CA LEU A 53 2.90 8.98 -7.86
C LEU A 53 2.41 9.27 -9.29
N THR A 54 1.09 9.19 -9.48
CA THR A 54 0.43 9.49 -10.76
C THR A 54 -0.37 10.77 -10.67
N LYS A 55 -0.85 11.28 -11.82
CA LYS A 55 -1.78 12.43 -11.85
C LYS A 55 -3.16 12.12 -11.24
N ASN A 56 -3.46 10.84 -10.97
CA ASN A 56 -4.72 10.43 -10.38
C ASN A 56 -4.75 10.62 -8.86
N HIS A 57 -3.58 10.78 -8.24
CA HIS A 57 -3.48 11.00 -6.80
C HIS A 57 -3.07 12.42 -6.44
N THR A 58 -3.65 12.91 -5.35
CA THR A 58 -3.27 14.20 -4.76
C THR A 58 -2.68 13.98 -3.37
N PHE A 59 -1.66 14.77 -3.04
CA PHE A 59 -0.94 14.67 -1.77
C PHE A 59 -0.80 16.06 -1.15
N VAL A 60 -1.24 16.23 0.10
CA VAL A 60 -1.09 17.48 0.87
C VAL A 60 -0.42 17.17 2.20
N CYS A 61 0.83 17.59 2.37
CA CYS A 61 1.58 17.41 3.61
C CYS A 61 1.19 18.48 4.64
N LYS A 62 0.81 18.06 5.86
CA LYS A 62 0.38 18.93 6.96
C LYS A 62 1.30 18.85 8.19
N GLY A 63 2.57 18.51 7.96
CA GLY A 63 3.58 18.37 9.01
C GLY A 63 3.53 17.01 9.67
N ASN A 64 2.51 16.76 10.48
CA ASN A 64 2.31 15.49 11.23
C ASN A 64 1.24 14.57 10.61
N SER A 65 0.86 14.87 9.38
CA SER A 65 -0.14 14.13 8.64
C SER A 65 0.06 14.38 7.15
N ILE A 66 -0.50 13.49 6.35
CA ILE A 66 -0.58 13.62 4.91
C ILE A 66 -2.01 13.33 4.47
N ASP A 67 -2.59 14.23 3.70
CA ASP A 67 -3.85 13.94 3.02
C ASP A 67 -3.54 13.32 1.66
N VAL A 68 -4.18 12.19 1.36
CA VAL A 68 -4.12 11.51 0.07
C VAL A 68 -5.53 11.44 -0.49
N ASP A 69 -5.76 11.99 -1.67
CA ASP A 69 -7.07 11.99 -2.33
C ASP A 69 -8.21 12.58 -1.46
N GLY A 70 -7.84 13.53 -0.58
CA GLY A 70 -8.76 14.14 0.40
C GLY A 70 -8.95 13.33 1.69
N GLU A 71 -8.41 12.12 1.79
CA GLU A 71 -8.40 11.31 3.01
C GLU A 71 -7.17 11.62 3.85
N ARG A 72 -7.36 11.83 5.15
CA ARG A 72 -6.28 12.19 6.08
C ARG A 72 -5.64 10.95 6.70
N PHE A 73 -4.30 10.88 6.60
CA PHE A 73 -3.46 9.90 7.29
C PHE A 73 -2.61 10.61 8.35
N ASP A 74 -2.86 10.32 9.63
CA ASP A 74 -2.06 10.81 10.75
C ASP A 74 -0.73 10.06 10.84
N SER A 75 0.21 10.40 9.96
CA SER A 75 1.53 9.81 9.88
C SER A 75 2.60 10.89 9.80
N ASP A 76 3.61 10.78 10.67
CA ASP A 76 4.80 11.64 10.65
C ASP A 76 5.89 11.09 9.70
N ILE A 77 5.71 9.85 9.21
CA ILE A 77 6.69 9.15 8.40
C ILE A 77 6.10 8.85 7.04
N PHE A 78 6.39 9.73 6.09
CA PHE A 78 6.07 9.52 4.68
C PHE A 78 7.21 10.04 3.79
N PHE A 79 7.51 9.31 2.72
CA PHE A 79 8.59 9.63 1.79
C PHE A 79 8.31 9.09 0.39
N ARG A 80 9.06 9.56 -0.61
CA ARG A 80 8.91 9.11 -2.00
C ARG A 80 10.00 8.13 -2.34
N LYS A 81 9.63 6.96 -2.86
CA LYS A 81 10.55 5.91 -3.32
C LYS A 81 9.85 5.00 -4.32
N ASP A 82 10.58 4.50 -5.30
CA ASP A 82 10.07 3.50 -6.27
C ASP A 82 8.77 3.95 -6.96
N ALA A 83 8.74 5.22 -7.39
CA ALA A 83 7.58 5.89 -7.99
C ALA A 83 6.28 5.89 -7.15
N CYS A 84 6.40 5.65 -5.84
CA CYS A 84 5.29 5.68 -4.89
C CYS A 84 5.53 6.71 -3.77
N GLN A 85 4.45 7.25 -3.23
CA GLN A 85 4.41 7.86 -1.90
C GLN A 85 4.25 6.72 -0.89
N TRP A 86 5.27 6.52 -0.05
CA TRP A 86 5.25 5.61 1.08
C TRP A 86 4.74 6.36 2.30
N ILE A 87 3.79 5.76 3.01
CA ILE A 87 3.17 6.33 4.21
C ILE A 87 3.17 5.24 5.27
N GLU A 88 3.86 5.46 6.39
CA GLU A 88 3.81 4.53 7.51
C GLU A 88 2.41 4.57 8.12
N ILE A 89 1.77 3.40 8.25
CA ILE A 89 0.43 3.28 8.80
C ILE A 89 0.45 2.38 10.04
N ASN A 90 -0.36 2.74 11.04
CA ASN A 90 -0.57 1.92 12.22
C ASN A 90 -1.72 0.92 12.01
N LYS A 91 -1.95 0.03 12.98
CA LYS A 91 -3.04 -0.95 12.91
C LYS A 91 -4.43 -0.32 12.78
N GLU A 92 -4.68 0.83 13.41
CA GLU A 92 -5.97 1.51 13.33
C GLU A 92 -6.25 2.05 11.92
N MET A 93 -5.22 2.57 11.25
CA MET A 93 -5.29 3.02 9.87
C MET A 93 -5.40 1.85 8.89
N LEU A 94 -4.77 0.72 9.20
CA LEU A 94 -4.87 -0.49 8.39
C LEU A 94 -6.33 -0.91 8.17
N PHE A 95 -7.18 -0.84 9.21
CA PHE A 95 -8.60 -1.16 9.08
C PHE A 95 -9.41 -0.18 8.22
N LYS A 96 -8.89 1.02 7.95
CA LYS A 96 -9.55 2.00 7.07
C LYS A 96 -9.23 1.76 5.60
N VAL A 97 -8.05 1.21 5.33
CA VAL A 97 -7.54 1.02 3.96
C VAL A 97 -7.68 -0.40 3.44
N ALA A 98 -7.81 -1.39 4.32
CA ALA A 98 -7.90 -2.82 3.98
C ALA A 98 -9.34 -3.34 3.93
#